data_AF-A0A2V8HLJ1-F1
#
_entry.id   AF-A0A2V8HLJ1-F1
#
_cell.length_a   1.000
_cell.length_b   1.000
_cell.length_c   1.000
_cell.angle_alpha   90.00
_cell.angle_beta   90.00
_cell.angle_gamma   90.00
#
_symmetry.space_group_name_H-M   'P 1'
#
loop_
_entity.id
_entity.type
_entity.pdbx_description
1 polymer ?
#
loop_
_entity_poly.entity_id
_entity_poly.type
_entity_poly.pdbx_seq_one_letter_code
_entity_poly.pdbx_strand_id
1 'polypeptide(L)'
;MIVALWLLAIQGVIGAFDTLYYHEWRARLPARGRQAASELKLHAARDFLYAVLFGTLPVLAWQGRWVLVLAAVIVAEIVLTLTDFVVEIAVRKQLGDVYAGERVTHAVMGILYGAMAANLIPVLARWWTLPTTLAVDWAGIPTVLGWALFAMAAGVFVSGVRDLYAALELPHGGWPWTAKTTAAAVRR
;
A
#
# COMPACT_ATOMS: atom_id res chain seq x y z
N MET A 1 9.96 -0.68 -17.97
CA MET A 1 8.59 -0.70 -17.41
C MET A 1 8.16 -2.09 -16.97
N ILE A 2 8.22 -3.13 -17.84
CA ILE A 2 7.74 -4.48 -17.49
C ILE A 2 8.34 -5.06 -16.19
N VAL A 3 9.64 -4.88 -15.95
CA VAL A 3 10.30 -5.32 -14.69
C VAL A 3 9.71 -4.60 -13.48
N ALA A 4 9.50 -3.29 -13.57
CA ALA A 4 8.87 -2.52 -12.50
C ALA A 4 7.43 -3.00 -12.21
N LEU A 5 6.66 -3.36 -13.24
CA LEU A 5 5.30 -3.88 -13.08
C LEU A 5 5.28 -5.25 -12.39
N TRP A 6 6.24 -6.14 -12.70
CA TRP A 6 6.39 -7.41 -11.98
C TRP A 6 6.79 -7.20 -10.52
N LEU A 7 7.75 -6.30 -10.26
CA LEU A 7 8.14 -5.96 -8.90
C LEU A 7 6.97 -5.35 -8.12
N LEU A 8 6.17 -4.49 -8.76
CA LEU A 8 4.95 -3.92 -8.19
C LEU A 8 3.90 -5.00 -7.91
N ALA A 9 3.72 -5.98 -8.80
CA ALA A 9 2.79 -7.09 -8.57
C ALA A 9 3.23 -7.96 -7.39
N ILE A 10 4.53 -8.29 -7.28
CA ILE A 10 5.08 -9.05 -6.15
C ILE A 10 4.91 -8.25 -4.85
N GLN A 11 5.19 -6.94 -4.89
CA GLN A 11 4.93 -6.02 -3.79
C GLN A 11 3.47 -6.08 -3.35
N GLY A 12 2.52 -6.07 -4.31
CA GLY A 12 1.10 -6.17 -4.02
C GLY A 12 0.69 -7.47 -3.33
N VAL A 13 1.29 -8.60 -3.72
CA VAL A 13 1.05 -9.90 -3.04
C VAL A 13 1.55 -9.87 -1.60
N ILE A 14 2.75 -9.35 -1.37
CA ILE A 14 3.35 -9.29 -0.03
C ILE A 14 2.61 -8.27 0.84
N GLY A 15 2.22 -7.12 0.29
CA GLY A 15 1.40 -6.13 0.98
C GLY A 15 0.03 -6.68 1.38
N ALA A 16 -0.64 -7.40 0.47
CA ALA A 16 -1.90 -8.08 0.81
C ALA A 16 -1.71 -9.12 1.94
N PHE A 17 -0.59 -9.85 1.94
CA PHE A 17 -0.26 -10.72 3.06
C PHE A 17 -0.08 -9.94 4.37
N ASP A 18 0.66 -8.82 4.35
CA ASP A 18 0.87 -7.96 5.52
C ASP A 18 -0.46 -7.48 6.13
N THR A 19 -1.32 -6.91 5.29
CA THR A 19 -2.65 -6.43 5.69
C THR A 19 -3.53 -7.56 6.23
N LEU A 20 -3.69 -8.65 5.48
CA LEU A 20 -4.63 -9.72 5.87
C LEU A 20 -4.13 -10.52 7.07
N TYR A 21 -2.83 -10.79 7.14
CA TYR A 21 -2.26 -11.64 8.18
C TYR A 21 -1.94 -10.83 9.43
N TYR A 22 -1.11 -9.79 9.33
CA TYR A 22 -0.66 -9.05 10.51
C TYR A 22 -1.71 -8.05 10.98
N HIS A 23 -2.25 -7.21 10.09
CA HIS A 23 -3.12 -6.10 10.52
C HIS A 23 -4.52 -6.57 10.89
N GLU A 24 -5.12 -7.40 10.03
CA GLU A 24 -6.45 -7.95 10.23
C GLU A 24 -6.47 -9.09 11.24
N TRP A 25 -5.76 -10.19 10.96
CA TRP A 25 -5.93 -11.40 11.75
C TRP A 25 -5.20 -11.37 13.10
N ARG A 26 -3.91 -11.02 13.10
CA ARG A 26 -3.05 -11.04 14.30
C ARG A 26 -3.31 -9.83 15.20
N ALA A 27 -3.15 -8.63 14.67
CA ALA A 27 -3.26 -7.39 15.42
C ALA A 27 -4.71 -6.94 15.65
N ARG A 28 -5.59 -7.26 14.70
CA ARG A 28 -7.01 -6.84 14.67
C ARG A 28 -7.13 -5.33 14.78
N LEU A 29 -6.29 -4.62 14.03
CA LEU A 29 -6.20 -3.16 14.06
C LEU A 29 -7.55 -2.45 13.96
N PRO A 30 -8.47 -2.86 13.05
CA PRO A 30 -9.75 -2.18 12.91
C PRO A 30 -10.59 -2.16 14.21
N ALA A 31 -10.38 -3.12 15.12
CA ALA A 31 -11.09 -3.21 16.41
C ALA A 31 -10.33 -2.58 17.60
N ARG A 32 -9.22 -1.88 17.37
CA ARG A 32 -8.43 -1.19 18.41
C ARG A 32 -8.90 0.24 18.68
N GLY A 33 -9.86 0.77 17.90
CA GLY A 33 -10.41 2.12 18.06
C GLY A 33 -9.33 3.21 17.98
N ARG A 34 -9.47 4.29 18.77
CA ARG A 34 -8.54 5.43 18.82
C ARG A 34 -7.06 5.07 18.91
N GLN A 35 -6.72 3.96 19.55
CA GLN A 35 -5.33 3.55 19.73
C GLN A 35 -4.64 3.28 18.38
N ALA A 36 -5.34 2.69 17.41
CA ALA A 36 -4.79 2.39 16.08
C ALA A 36 -5.19 3.42 15.01
N ALA A 37 -5.97 4.45 15.34
CA ALA A 37 -6.56 5.35 14.36
C ALA A 37 -5.51 6.14 13.55
N SER A 38 -4.36 6.49 14.13
CA SER A 38 -3.28 7.16 13.40
C SER A 38 -2.57 6.23 12.42
N GLU A 39 -2.34 4.98 12.82
CA GLU A 39 -1.74 3.92 11.99
C GLU A 39 -2.67 3.58 10.81
N LEU A 40 -3.96 3.32 11.09
CA LEU A 40 -4.96 3.04 10.05
C LEU A 40 -5.14 4.20 9.05
N LYS A 41 -4.98 5.45 9.46
CA LYS A 41 -4.99 6.60 8.52
C LYS A 41 -3.79 6.59 7.58
N LEU A 42 -2.62 6.19 8.07
CA LEU A 42 -1.42 6.04 7.23
C LEU A 42 -1.60 4.89 6.26
N HIS A 43 -2.10 3.74 6.73
CA HIS A 43 -2.40 2.59 5.88
C HIS A 43 -3.40 2.97 4.78
N ALA A 44 -4.52 3.62 5.14
CA ALA A 44 -5.49 4.10 4.16
C ALA A 44 -4.89 5.05 3.11
N ALA A 45 -4.03 5.98 3.54
CA ALA A 45 -3.36 6.89 2.63
C ALA A 45 -2.41 6.14 1.67
N ARG A 46 -1.61 5.21 2.19
CA ARG A 46 -0.71 4.36 1.39
C ARG A 46 -1.51 3.51 0.41
N ASP A 47 -2.59 2.90 0.86
CA ASP A 47 -3.49 2.08 0.07
C ASP A 47 -4.07 2.85 -1.14
N PHE A 48 -4.47 4.11 -0.94
CA PHE A 48 -4.93 4.94 -2.05
C PHE A 48 -3.82 5.30 -3.05
N LEU A 49 -2.58 5.53 -2.59
CA LEU A 49 -1.45 5.74 -3.50
C LEU A 49 -1.16 4.47 -4.30
N TYR A 50 -1.18 3.30 -3.66
CA TYR A 50 -1.03 2.02 -4.35
C TYR A 50 -2.17 1.75 -5.33
N ALA A 51 -3.43 2.11 -5.00
CA ALA A 51 -4.54 2.00 -5.93
C ALA A 51 -4.29 2.80 -7.22
N VAL A 52 -3.72 4.01 -7.10
CA VAL A 52 -3.30 4.82 -8.25
C VAL A 52 -2.17 4.11 -9.02
N LEU A 53 -1.12 3.63 -8.34
CA LEU A 53 0.01 2.96 -9.00
C LEU A 53 -0.43 1.68 -9.74
N PHE A 54 -1.15 0.79 -9.07
CA PHE A 54 -1.69 -0.44 -9.63
C PHE A 54 -2.68 -0.19 -10.77
N GLY A 55 -3.57 0.80 -10.60
CA GLY A 55 -4.64 1.08 -11.56
C GLY A 55 -4.19 1.88 -12.79
N THR A 56 -3.05 2.57 -12.73
CA THR A 56 -2.64 3.47 -13.83
C THR A 56 -1.34 3.07 -14.51
N LEU A 57 -0.32 2.58 -13.79
CA LEU A 57 0.95 2.18 -14.42
C LEU A 57 0.84 1.10 -15.51
N PRO A 58 -0.11 0.12 -15.47
CA PRO A 58 -0.22 -0.86 -16.54
C PRO A 58 -0.98 -0.36 -17.78
N VAL A 59 -1.51 0.86 -17.78
CA VAL A 59 -2.36 1.36 -18.88
C VAL A 59 -2.05 2.78 -19.31
N LEU A 60 -1.48 3.62 -18.44
CA LEU A 60 -1.19 5.02 -18.72
C LEU A 60 0.33 5.27 -18.80
N ALA A 61 0.73 5.94 -19.86
CA ALA A 61 2.00 6.64 -19.95
C ALA A 61 1.86 8.07 -19.43
N TRP A 62 2.56 8.39 -18.34
CA TRP A 62 2.52 9.68 -17.68
C TRP A 62 3.52 10.67 -18.32
N GLN A 63 3.21 11.14 -19.53
CA GLN A 63 4.16 11.89 -20.37
C GLN A 63 4.24 13.39 -20.02
N GLY A 64 5.40 13.99 -20.26
CA GLY A 64 5.70 15.39 -19.98
C GLY A 64 5.52 15.75 -18.51
N ARG A 65 4.76 16.81 -18.21
CA ARG A 65 4.58 17.31 -16.83
C ARG A 65 3.86 16.33 -15.91
N TRP A 66 3.14 15.34 -16.45
CA TRP A 66 2.50 14.29 -15.65
C TRP A 66 3.52 13.40 -14.90
N VAL A 67 4.77 13.32 -15.37
CA VAL A 67 5.87 12.68 -14.63
C VAL A 67 6.02 13.27 -13.23
N LEU A 68 5.82 14.58 -13.05
CA LEU A 68 5.93 15.23 -11.73
C LEU A 68 4.86 14.75 -10.75
N VAL A 69 3.64 14.52 -11.25
CA VAL A 69 2.53 14.00 -10.42
C VAL A 69 2.81 12.56 -10.02
N LEU A 70 3.23 11.71 -10.96
CA LEU A 70 3.59 10.33 -10.65
C LEU A 70 4.80 10.25 -9.71
N ALA A 71 5.81 11.10 -9.91
CA ALA A 71 6.95 11.20 -9.00
C ALA A 71 6.52 11.65 -7.60
N ALA A 72 5.58 12.58 -7.49
CA ALA A 72 5.02 12.99 -6.21
C ALA A 72 4.27 11.86 -5.51
N VAL A 73 3.51 11.02 -6.24
CA VAL A 73 2.87 9.80 -5.69
C VAL A 73 3.91 8.83 -5.14
N ILE A 74 4.98 8.56 -5.90
CA ILE A 74 6.07 7.66 -5.47
C ILE A 74 6.77 8.21 -4.22
N VAL A 75 7.13 9.50 -4.22
CA VAL A 75 7.79 10.13 -3.07
C VAL A 75 6.86 10.18 -1.85
N ALA A 76 5.58 10.48 -2.04
CA ALA A 76 4.59 10.47 -0.96
C ALA A 76 4.46 9.08 -0.34
N GLU A 77 4.44 8.01 -1.16
CA GLU A 77 4.41 6.64 -0.66
C GLU A 77 5.65 6.34 0.20
N ILE A 78 6.85 6.71 -0.26
CA ILE A 78 8.09 6.53 0.51
C ILE A 78 8.00 7.26 1.85
N VAL A 79 7.58 8.54 1.85
CA VAL A 79 7.45 9.34 3.07
C VAL A 79 6.43 8.73 4.03
N LEU A 80 5.28 8.27 3.52
CA LEU A 80 4.26 7.62 4.35
C LEU A 80 4.76 6.31 4.92
N THR A 81 5.46 5.48 4.14
CA THR A 81 6.06 4.21 4.61
C THR A 81 7.12 4.45 5.69
N LEU A 82 7.97 5.45 5.53
CA LEU A 82 8.95 5.81 6.55
C LEU A 82 8.27 6.38 7.81
N THR A 83 7.20 7.16 7.64
CA THR A 83 6.40 7.68 8.75
C THR A 83 5.70 6.55 9.50
N ASP A 84 5.23 5.54 8.77
CA ASP A 84 4.58 4.34 9.29
C ASP A 84 5.51 3.59 10.25
N PHE A 85 6.78 3.35 9.85
CA PHE A 85 7.76 2.72 10.74
C PHE A 85 7.93 3.45 12.08
N VAL A 86 7.83 4.79 12.08
CA VAL A 86 7.94 5.58 13.32
C VAL A 86 6.64 5.51 14.13
N VAL A 87 5.49 5.66 13.47
CA VAL A 87 4.17 5.70 14.10
C VAL A 87 3.78 4.34 14.66
N GLU A 88 4.04 3.27 13.92
CA GLU A 88 3.77 1.91 14.32
C GLU A 88 4.54 1.54 15.60
N ILE A 89 5.82 1.91 15.71
CA ILE A 89 6.59 1.72 16.95
C ILE A 89 5.91 2.45 18.12
N ALA A 90 5.48 3.70 17.93
CA ALA A 90 4.84 4.48 18.99
C ALA A 90 3.48 3.91 19.41
N VAL A 91 2.66 3.50 18.43
CA VAL A 91 1.30 2.97 18.62
C VAL A 91 1.33 1.55 19.17
N ARG A 92 2.12 0.66 18.57
CA ARG A 92 2.14 -0.77 18.89
C ARG A 92 2.89 -1.09 20.18
N LYS A 93 3.74 -0.20 20.69
CA LYS A 93 4.39 -0.37 22.00
C LYS A 93 3.38 -0.64 23.14
N GLN A 94 2.17 -0.07 23.04
CA GLN A 94 1.10 -0.29 24.02
C GLN A 94 0.23 -1.52 23.71
N LEU A 95 0.37 -2.12 22.52
CA LEU A 95 -0.49 -3.18 21.99
C LEU A 95 0.17 -4.56 21.89
N GLY A 96 1.43 -4.68 22.29
CA GLY A 96 2.21 -5.93 22.22
C GLY A 96 3.43 -5.88 21.28
N ASP A 97 3.79 -4.69 20.81
CA ASP A 97 4.83 -4.41 19.80
C ASP A 97 4.52 -5.01 18.42
N VAL A 98 5.31 -4.61 17.41
CA VAL A 98 5.25 -5.12 16.04
C VAL A 98 5.76 -6.56 16.01
N TYR A 99 5.12 -7.45 15.25
CA TYR A 99 5.58 -8.83 15.16
C TYR A 99 6.95 -8.90 14.46
N ALA A 100 7.83 -9.81 14.90
CA ALA A 100 9.14 -9.95 14.27
C ALA A 100 9.05 -10.27 12.77
N GLY A 101 8.07 -11.10 12.37
CA GLY A 101 7.83 -11.41 10.97
C GLY A 101 7.29 -10.22 10.17
N GLU A 102 6.47 -9.35 10.77
CA GLU A 102 5.95 -8.12 10.16
C GLU A 102 7.09 -7.16 9.81
N ARG A 103 8.06 -6.98 10.73
CA ARG A 103 9.29 -6.20 10.46
C ARG A 103 10.09 -6.75 9.29
N VAL A 104 10.23 -8.08 9.19
CA VAL A 104 10.93 -8.70 8.05
C VAL A 104 10.16 -8.48 6.75
N THR A 105 8.83 -8.66 6.78
CA THR A 105 7.94 -8.39 5.65
C THR A 105 8.11 -6.94 5.17
N HIS A 106 8.12 -5.96 6.08
CA HIS A 106 8.34 -4.55 5.77
C HIS A 106 9.70 -4.27 5.15
N ALA A 107 10.77 -4.86 5.69
CA ALA A 107 12.11 -4.72 5.13
C ALA A 107 12.19 -5.26 3.69
N VAL A 108 11.60 -6.44 3.43
CA VAL A 108 11.53 -7.02 2.09
C VAL A 108 10.72 -6.13 1.14
N MET A 109 9.57 -5.62 1.60
CA MET A 109 8.75 -4.68 0.83
C MET A 109 9.50 -3.38 0.50
N GLY A 110 10.29 -2.85 1.43
CA GLY A 110 11.12 -1.66 1.18
C GLY A 110 12.17 -1.90 0.08
N ILE A 111 12.83 -3.07 0.10
CA ILE A 111 13.80 -3.46 -0.94
C ILE A 111 13.12 -3.60 -2.31
N LEU A 112 11.99 -4.31 -2.37
CA LEU A 112 11.24 -4.52 -3.60
C LEU A 112 10.70 -3.21 -4.17
N TYR A 113 10.18 -2.32 -3.32
CA TYR A 113 9.74 -1.00 -3.72
C TYR A 113 10.91 -0.16 -4.28
N GLY A 114 12.05 -0.15 -3.60
CA GLY A 114 13.26 0.53 -4.09
C GLY A 114 13.71 0.00 -5.46
N ALA A 115 13.69 -1.32 -5.65
CA ALA A 115 14.01 -1.93 -6.93
C ALA A 115 12.98 -1.56 -8.02
N MET A 116 11.68 -1.54 -7.68
CA MET A 116 10.61 -1.12 -8.56
C MET A 116 10.79 0.33 -9.01
N ALA A 117 11.02 1.24 -8.06
CA ALA A 117 11.26 2.65 -8.32
C ALA A 117 12.51 2.87 -9.19
N ALA A 118 13.62 2.18 -8.90
CA ALA A 118 14.83 2.24 -9.71
C ALA A 118 14.59 1.82 -11.17
N ASN A 119 13.76 0.80 -11.39
CA ASN A 119 13.37 0.35 -12.74
C ASN A 119 12.36 1.28 -13.43
N LEU A 120 11.67 2.16 -12.69
CA LEU A 120 10.82 3.20 -13.25
C LEU A 120 11.62 4.45 -13.66
N ILE A 121 12.76 4.76 -13.03
CA ILE A 121 13.54 5.97 -13.32
C ILE A 121 13.83 6.16 -14.83
N PRO A 122 14.34 5.16 -15.57
CA PRO A 122 14.56 5.32 -17.02
C PRO A 122 13.26 5.54 -17.81
N VAL A 123 12.14 4.98 -17.35
CA VAL A 123 10.82 5.17 -17.97
C VAL A 123 10.35 6.61 -17.76
N LEU A 124 10.48 7.13 -16.54
CA LEU A 124 10.15 8.51 -16.20
C LEU A 124 11.02 9.50 -16.98
N ALA A 125 12.32 9.24 -17.09
CA ALA A 125 13.25 10.06 -17.87
C ALA A 125 12.85 10.12 -19.35
N ARG A 126 12.44 8.99 -19.93
CA ARG A 126 11.91 8.95 -21.30
C ARG A 126 10.57 9.68 -21.42
N TRP A 127 9.64 9.47 -20.50
CA TRP A 127 8.33 10.13 -20.55
C TRP A 127 8.42 11.64 -20.35
N TRP A 128 9.42 12.13 -19.62
CA TRP A 128 9.68 13.54 -19.41
C TRP A 128 10.00 14.30 -20.72
N THR A 129 10.63 13.64 -21.69
CA THR A 129 10.99 14.28 -22.98
C THR A 129 9.83 14.31 -23.98
N LEU A 130 8.69 13.70 -23.66
CA LEU A 130 7.51 13.66 -24.51
C LEU A 130 6.53 14.80 -24.19
N PRO A 131 5.62 15.15 -25.12
CA PRO A 131 4.55 16.13 -24.86
C PRO A 131 3.74 15.78 -23.62
N THR A 132 3.20 16.78 -22.92
CA THR A 132 2.39 16.54 -21.71
C THR A 132 1.06 15.89 -22.09
N THR A 133 0.92 14.60 -21.79
CA THR A 133 -0.30 13.83 -22.06
C THR A 133 -0.38 12.61 -21.14
N LEU A 134 -1.60 12.17 -20.82
CA LEU A 134 -1.85 10.84 -20.28
C LEU A 134 -2.26 9.97 -21.45
N ALA A 135 -1.29 9.27 -22.03
CA ALA A 135 -1.53 8.41 -23.18
C ALA A 135 -1.88 6.98 -22.72
N VAL A 136 -2.88 6.38 -23.33
CA VAL A 136 -3.19 4.96 -23.11
C VAL A 136 -2.14 4.11 -23.84
N ASP A 137 -1.40 3.29 -23.10
CA ASP A 137 -0.33 2.44 -23.60
C ASP A 137 -0.43 1.04 -22.97
N TRP A 138 -1.09 0.13 -23.68
CA TRP A 138 -1.20 -1.29 -23.31
C TRP A 138 0.00 -2.13 -23.79
N ALA A 139 0.91 -1.55 -24.58
CA ALA A 139 1.85 -2.33 -25.37
C ALA A 139 2.89 -3.04 -24.50
N GLY A 140 3.01 -4.36 -24.68
CA GLY A 140 4.07 -5.17 -24.07
C GLY A 140 3.80 -5.64 -22.63
N ILE A 141 2.59 -5.48 -22.11
CA ILE A 141 2.19 -5.99 -20.78
C ILE A 141 1.42 -7.30 -20.97
N PRO A 142 1.85 -8.41 -20.33
CA PRO A 142 1.07 -9.65 -20.34
C PRO A 142 -0.34 -9.43 -19.79
N THR A 143 -1.36 -9.92 -20.49
CA THR A 143 -2.78 -9.74 -20.11
C THR A 143 -3.05 -10.16 -18.67
N VAL A 144 -2.46 -11.27 -18.23
CA VAL A 144 -2.60 -11.78 -16.85
C VAL A 144 -2.03 -10.78 -15.83
N LEU A 145 -0.87 -10.19 -16.11
CA LEU A 145 -0.26 -9.19 -15.22
C LEU A 145 -1.11 -7.92 -15.15
N GLY A 146 -1.63 -7.45 -16.29
CA GLY A 146 -2.53 -6.29 -16.32
C GLY A 146 -3.78 -6.49 -15.47
N TRP A 147 -4.48 -7.61 -15.63
CA TRP A 147 -5.64 -7.94 -14.81
C TRP A 147 -5.31 -8.15 -13.34
N ALA A 148 -4.16 -8.77 -13.03
CA ALA A 148 -3.71 -8.93 -11.65
C ALA A 148 -3.48 -7.56 -10.97
N LEU A 149 -2.84 -6.62 -11.66
CA LEU A 149 -2.63 -5.26 -11.15
C LEU A 149 -3.96 -4.51 -10.96
N PHE A 150 -4.92 -4.63 -11.88
CA PHE A 150 -6.25 -4.03 -11.66
C PHE A 150 -7.00 -4.65 -10.49
N ALA A 151 -6.92 -5.97 -10.31
CA ALA A 151 -7.49 -6.64 -9.15
C ALA A 151 -6.84 -6.17 -7.85
N MET A 152 -5.51 -6.00 -7.84
CA MET A 152 -4.78 -5.40 -6.71
C MET A 152 -5.20 -3.95 -6.45
N ALA A 153 -5.40 -3.15 -7.50
CA ALA A 153 -5.88 -1.77 -7.38
C ALA A 153 -7.25 -1.72 -6.69
N ALA A 154 -8.19 -2.58 -7.10
CA ALA A 154 -9.49 -2.67 -6.47
C ALA A 154 -9.40 -3.17 -5.02
N GLY A 155 -8.60 -4.22 -4.78
CA GLY A 155 -8.42 -4.80 -3.45
C GLY A 155 -7.82 -3.80 -2.45
N VAL A 156 -6.74 -3.12 -2.83
CA VAL A 156 -6.08 -2.14 -1.98
C VAL A 156 -6.95 -0.88 -1.78
N PHE A 157 -7.74 -0.47 -2.78
CA PHE A 157 -8.71 0.61 -2.61
C PHE A 157 -9.78 0.26 -1.57
N VAL A 158 -10.33 -0.95 -1.63
CA VAL A 158 -11.31 -1.44 -0.65
C VAL A 158 -10.69 -1.55 0.75
N SER A 159 -9.44 -2.03 0.84
CA SER A 159 -8.65 -2.04 2.07
C SER A 159 -8.50 -0.63 2.66
N GLY A 160 -8.09 0.34 1.85
CA GLY A 160 -7.90 1.72 2.32
C GLY A 160 -9.20 2.39 2.77
N VAL A 161 -10.31 2.14 2.07
CA VAL A 161 -11.64 2.60 2.52
C VAL A 161 -12.00 1.98 3.87
N ARG A 162 -11.73 0.69 4.06
CA ARG A 162 -11.99 -0.02 5.31
C ARG A 162 -11.15 0.54 6.46
N ASP A 163 -9.85 0.73 6.25
CA ASP A 163 -8.95 1.29 7.26
C ASP A 163 -9.35 2.71 7.65
N LEU A 164 -9.71 3.55 6.67
CA LEU A 164 -10.24 4.87 6.94
C LEU A 164 -11.56 4.81 7.72
N TYR A 165 -12.48 3.93 7.34
CA TYR A 165 -13.76 3.75 8.02
C TYR A 165 -13.58 3.31 9.49
N ALA A 166 -12.65 2.39 9.75
CA ALA A 166 -12.29 1.97 11.10
C ALA A 166 -11.57 3.08 11.89
N ALA A 167 -10.66 3.82 11.27
CA ALA A 167 -9.94 4.94 11.90
C ALA A 167 -10.84 6.11 12.30
N LEU A 168 -11.96 6.28 11.58
CA LEU A 168 -13.00 7.26 11.89
C LEU A 168 -14.02 6.76 12.93
N GLU A 169 -13.83 5.54 13.46
CA GLU A 169 -14.71 4.90 14.46
C GLU A 169 -16.17 4.81 14.01
N LEU A 170 -16.40 4.64 12.70
CA LEU A 170 -17.74 4.53 12.16
C LEU A 170 -18.39 3.20 12.61
N PRO A 171 -19.74 3.15 12.69
CA PRO A 171 -20.44 1.97 13.19
C PRO A 171 -20.03 0.70 12.45
N HIS A 172 -19.69 -0.35 13.20
CA HIS A 172 -19.21 -1.64 12.68
C HIS A 172 -17.84 -1.62 11.99
N GLY A 173 -17.06 -0.54 12.09
CA GLY A 173 -15.74 -0.44 11.46
C GLY A 173 -14.73 -1.49 11.94
N GLY A 174 -14.92 -2.04 13.15
CA GLY A 174 -14.10 -3.13 13.67
C GLY A 174 -14.42 -4.52 13.12
N TRP A 175 -15.56 -4.72 12.42
CA TRP A 175 -16.01 -6.04 11.97
C TRP A 175 -14.98 -6.71 11.05
N PRO A 176 -14.73 -8.03 11.15
CA PRO A 176 -15.42 -9.03 11.98
C PRO A 176 -14.94 -9.09 13.43
N TRP A 177 -14.02 -8.22 13.82
CA TRP A 177 -13.41 -8.19 15.14
C TRP A 177 -14.22 -7.29 16.10
N THR A 178 -14.11 -7.59 17.39
CA THR A 178 -14.67 -6.77 18.48
C THR A 178 -13.62 -6.53 19.55
N ALA A 179 -13.75 -5.44 20.32
CA ALA A 179 -12.86 -5.15 21.44
C ALA A 179 -12.70 -6.35 22.41
N LYS A 180 -13.77 -7.12 22.64
CA LYS A 180 -13.75 -8.34 23.45
C LYS A 180 -12.90 -9.45 22.83
N THR A 181 -13.03 -9.70 21.53
CA THR A 181 -12.20 -10.71 20.84
C THR A 181 -10.72 -10.30 20.84
N THR A 182 -10.42 -9.01 20.78
CA THR A 182 -9.06 -8.48 20.78
C THR A 182 -8.36 -8.63 22.13
N ALA A 183 -9.08 -8.40 23.25
CA ALA A 183 -8.55 -8.60 24.60
C ALA A 183 -8.20 -10.07 24.92
N ALA A 184 -8.87 -11.04 24.27
CA ALA A 184 -8.59 -12.46 24.42
C ALA A 184 -7.34 -12.93 23.64
N ALA A 185 -6.98 -12.25 22.55
CA ALA A 185 -5.81 -12.60 21.72
C ALA A 185 -4.47 -12.22 22.38
N VAL A 186 -4.45 -11.21 23.25
CA VAL A 186 -3.24 -10.76 23.98
C VAL A 186 -2.87 -11.70 25.14
N ARG A 187 -3.79 -12.58 25.57
CA ARG A 187 -3.57 -13.52 26.69
C ARG A 187 -3.07 -14.91 26.27
N ARG A 188 -2.85 -15.16 24.98
CA ARG A 188 -2.31 -16.41 24.43
C ARG A 188 -0.97 -16.14 23.78
#